data_AF-A0A8J6MGH3-F1
#
_entry.id   AF-A0A8J6MGH3-F1
#
_cell.length_a   1.000
_cell.length_b   1.000
_cell.length_c   1.000
_cell.angle_alpha   90.00
_cell.angle_beta   90.00
_cell.angle_gamma   90.00
#
_symmetry.space_group_name_H-M   'P 1'
#
loop_
_entity.id
_entity.type
_entity.pdbx_description
1 polymer ?
#
loop_
_entity_poly.entity_id
_entity_poly.type
_entity_poly.pdbx_seq_one_letter_code
_entity_poly.pdbx_strand_id
1 'polypeptide(L)'
;MSTDGVDSMRTIILDQVERLLAAHPGVKGIEAGEWPETLWEALEGLGLPLLLVPEAMGGIGLGWADAVAVWRMVGRHGAPAPVGECMLANGLAAAAGITPRPGFTSFGAVAP
;
A
#
# COMPACT_ATOMS: atom_id res chain seq x y z
N MET A 1 -4.18 -4.19 -23.04
CA MET A 1 -2.97 -3.42 -22.69
C MET A 1 -1.76 -4.29 -22.99
N SER A 2 -0.76 -3.81 -23.74
CA SER A 2 0.45 -4.59 -24.05
C SER A 2 1.23 -4.87 -22.76
N THR A 3 1.89 -6.03 -22.66
CA THR A 3 2.71 -6.41 -21.49
C THR A 3 3.72 -5.32 -21.10
N ASP A 4 4.32 -4.66 -22.09
CA ASP A 4 5.27 -3.55 -21.91
C ASP A 4 4.69 -2.36 -21.14
N GLY A 5 3.39 -2.08 -21.29
CA GLY A 5 2.71 -0.98 -20.60
C GLY A 5 2.50 -1.25 -19.12
N VAL A 6 2.19 -2.51 -18.78
CA VAL A 6 2.01 -2.95 -17.38
C VAL A 6 3.34 -2.94 -16.65
N ASP A 7 4.41 -3.45 -17.27
CA ASP A 7 5.75 -3.45 -16.68
C ASP A 7 6.31 -2.03 -16.48
N SER A 8 5.99 -1.11 -17.39
CA SER A 8 6.34 0.31 -17.24
C SER A 8 5.63 0.95 -16.05
N MET A 9 4.30 0.76 -15.92
CA MET A 9 3.51 1.28 -14.81
C MET A 9 4.02 0.77 -13.46
N ARG A 10 4.25 -0.55 -13.38
CA ARG A 10 4.82 -1.22 -12.22
C ARG A 10 6.14 -0.57 -11.78
N THR A 11 7.05 -0.37 -12.72
CA THR A 11 8.36 0.23 -12.45
C THR A 11 8.22 1.65 -11.91
N ILE A 12 7.35 2.47 -12.52
CA ILE A 12 7.10 3.85 -12.08
C ILE A 12 6.57 3.89 -10.66
N ILE A 13 5.57 3.07 -10.33
CA ILE A 13 4.99 3.03 -8.97
C ILE A 13 6.06 2.65 -7.94
N LEU A 14 6.81 1.58 -8.19
CA LEU A 14 7.84 1.12 -7.25
C LEU A 14 8.95 2.15 -7.04
N ASP A 15 9.38 2.84 -8.10
CA ASP A 15 10.37 3.90 -7.99
C ASP A 15 9.84 5.12 -7.22
N GLN A 16 8.57 5.49 -7.42
CA GLN A 16 7.94 6.58 -6.66
C GLN A 16 7.82 6.24 -5.19
N VAL A 17 7.41 5.01 -4.86
CA VAL A 17 7.35 4.51 -3.49
C VAL A 17 8.73 4.55 -2.84
N GLU A 18 9.76 4.07 -3.52
CA GLU A 18 11.12 4.07 -2.97
C GLU A 18 11.60 5.48 -2.64
N ARG A 19 11.40 6.43 -3.56
CA ARG A 19 11.80 7.83 -3.37
C ARG A 19 11.04 8.49 -2.23
N LEU A 20 9.73 8.26 -2.15
CA LEU A 20 8.88 8.77 -1.08
C LEU A 20 9.36 8.27 0.29
N LEU A 21 9.59 6.96 0.40
CA LEU A 21 10.00 6.33 1.65
C LEU A 21 11.42 6.76 2.06
N ALA A 22 12.35 6.87 1.11
CA ALA A 22 13.72 7.33 1.38
C ALA A 22 13.81 8.78 1.88
N ALA A 23 12.81 9.61 1.57
CA ALA A 23 12.74 10.99 2.05
C ALA A 23 12.14 11.11 3.47
N HIS A 24 11.47 10.07 3.98
CA HIS A 24 10.82 10.09 5.28
C HIS A 24 11.80 9.71 6.41
N PRO A 25 11.72 10.35 7.60
CA PRO A 25 12.61 10.02 8.73
C PRO A 25 12.35 8.65 9.41
N GLY A 26 11.56 7.77 8.79
CA GLY A 26 11.14 6.49 9.36
C GLY A 26 10.32 6.64 10.64
N VAL A 27 10.59 5.80 11.64
CA VAL A 27 9.84 5.74 12.92
C VAL A 27 10.14 6.88 13.91
N LYS A 28 10.97 7.86 13.54
CA LYS A 28 11.26 9.01 14.41
C LYS A 28 9.97 9.82 14.64
N GLY A 29 9.71 10.24 15.88
CA GLY A 29 8.51 10.99 16.26
C GLY A 29 7.33 10.13 16.72
N ILE A 30 7.31 8.84 16.35
CA ILE A 30 6.21 7.93 16.73
C ILE A 30 6.07 7.74 18.23
N GLU A 31 7.18 7.67 18.98
CA GLU A 31 7.16 7.57 20.45
C GLU A 31 6.56 8.80 21.13
N ALA A 32 6.52 9.94 20.43
CA ALA A 32 5.84 11.16 20.90
C ALA A 32 4.34 11.18 20.52
N GLY A 33 3.83 10.10 19.92
CA GLY A 33 2.46 9.99 19.42
C GLY A 33 2.22 10.73 18.11
N GLU A 34 3.29 11.11 17.38
CA GLU A 34 3.15 11.80 16.10
C GLU A 34 2.62 10.84 15.03
N TRP A 35 1.59 11.28 14.31
CA TRP A 35 1.04 10.56 13.17
C TRP A 35 1.70 11.08 11.87
N PRO A 36 2.21 10.20 10.98
CA PRO A 36 2.91 10.61 9.76
C PRO A 36 1.93 11.00 8.64
N GLU A 37 1.12 12.04 8.87
CA GLU A 37 0.04 12.49 7.97
C GLU A 37 0.52 12.65 6.51
N THR A 38 1.58 13.42 6.29
CA THR A 38 2.10 13.70 4.93
C THR A 38 2.59 12.44 4.22
N LEU A 39 3.19 11.49 4.95
CA LEU A 39 3.58 10.21 4.37
C LEU A 39 2.34 9.41 3.97
N TRP A 40 1.35 9.35 4.86
CA TRP A 40 0.12 8.61 4.60
C TRP A 40 -0.66 9.15 3.41
N GLU A 41 -0.90 10.46 3.36
CA GLU A 41 -1.55 11.12 2.23
C GLU A 41 -0.85 10.81 0.90
N ALA A 42 0.49 10.78 0.90
CA ALA A 42 1.26 10.45 -0.29
C ALA A 42 1.13 8.96 -0.68
N LEU A 43 1.17 8.04 0.28
CA LEU A 43 0.99 6.60 0.02
C LEU A 43 -0.44 6.29 -0.47
N GLU A 44 -1.43 6.95 0.10
CA GLU A 44 -2.84 6.84 -0.31
C GLU A 44 -3.06 7.46 -1.69
N GLY A 45 -2.45 8.62 -1.96
CA GLY A 45 -2.50 9.28 -3.27
C GLY A 45 -1.85 8.46 -4.39
N LEU A 46 -0.88 7.61 -4.07
CA LEU A 46 -0.32 6.61 -4.99
C LEU A 46 -1.21 5.37 -5.16
N GLY A 47 -2.31 5.26 -4.41
CA GLY A 47 -3.26 4.14 -4.46
C GLY A 47 -2.76 2.86 -3.78
N LEU A 48 -1.68 2.91 -3.00
CA LEU A 48 -1.07 1.70 -2.42
C LEU A 48 -2.01 0.87 -1.53
N PRO A 49 -2.93 1.44 -0.74
CA PRO A 49 -3.93 0.64 -0.01
C PRO A 49 -4.80 -0.27 -0.90
N LEU A 50 -4.87 0.01 -2.21
CA LEU A 50 -5.65 -0.73 -3.19
C LEU A 50 -4.77 -1.47 -4.23
N LEU A 51 -3.47 -1.63 -3.96
CA LEU A 51 -2.52 -2.21 -4.92
C LEU A 51 -2.91 -3.63 -5.36
N LEU A 52 -3.35 -4.48 -4.42
CA LEU A 52 -3.76 -5.87 -4.65
C LEU A 52 -5.22 -6.01 -5.12
N VAL A 53 -5.97 -4.91 -5.20
CA VAL A 53 -7.37 -4.92 -5.61
C VAL A 53 -7.44 -4.93 -7.14
N PRO A 54 -8.27 -5.80 -7.77
CA PRO A 54 -8.45 -5.79 -9.22
C PRO A 54 -8.94 -4.43 -9.74
N GLU A 55 -8.51 -4.04 -10.95
CA GLU A 55 -8.97 -2.79 -11.60
C GLU A 55 -10.50 -2.73 -11.74
N ALA A 56 -11.15 -3.88 -12.02
CA ALA A 56 -12.61 -3.98 -12.11
C ALA A 56 -13.34 -3.63 -10.80
N MET A 57 -12.61 -3.61 -9.67
CA MET A 57 -13.09 -3.21 -8.34
C MET A 57 -12.48 -1.88 -7.88
N GLY A 58 -11.88 -1.11 -8.79
CA GLY A 58 -11.31 0.21 -8.50
C GLY A 58 -9.90 0.20 -7.91
N GLY A 59 -9.17 -0.92 -8.00
CA GLY A 59 -7.79 -1.02 -7.55
C GLY A 59 -6.75 -0.85 -8.66
N ILE A 60 -5.47 -1.05 -8.29
CA ILE A 60 -4.34 -0.99 -9.25
C ILE A 60 -4.17 -2.32 -10.00
N GLY A 61 -4.57 -3.45 -9.40
CA GLY A 61 -4.51 -4.77 -10.03
C GLY A 61 -3.10 -5.36 -10.13
N LEU A 62 -2.14 -4.91 -9.31
CA LEU A 62 -0.80 -5.50 -9.25
C LEU A 62 -0.77 -6.78 -8.42
N GLY A 63 0.30 -7.55 -8.59
CA GLY A 63 0.42 -8.88 -8.00
C GLY A 63 1.12 -8.91 -6.64
N TRP A 64 1.11 -10.10 -6.01
CA TRP A 64 1.79 -10.36 -4.75
C TRP A 64 3.29 -10.05 -4.76
N ALA A 65 3.97 -10.23 -5.89
CA ALA A 65 5.39 -9.89 -6.02
C ALA A 65 5.63 -8.39 -5.81
N ASP A 66 4.69 -7.55 -6.24
CA ASP A 66 4.77 -6.08 -6.12
C ASP A 66 4.45 -5.64 -4.72
N ALA A 67 3.42 -6.22 -4.11
CA ALA A 67 3.11 -6.02 -2.70
C ALA A 67 4.33 -6.36 -1.81
N VAL A 68 4.97 -7.50 -2.04
CA VAL A 68 6.19 -7.90 -1.29
C VAL A 68 7.34 -6.92 -1.52
N ALA A 69 7.51 -6.40 -2.74
CA ALA A 69 8.51 -5.36 -3.00
C ALA A 69 8.23 -4.11 -2.17
N VAL A 70 7.00 -3.60 -2.18
CA VAL A 70 6.58 -2.45 -1.37
C VAL A 70 6.77 -2.72 0.12
N TRP A 71 6.35 -3.89 0.63
CA TRP A 71 6.51 -4.23 2.05
C TRP A 71 7.97 -4.28 2.50
N ARG A 72 8.87 -4.77 1.65
CA ARG A 72 10.30 -4.73 1.91
C ARG A 72 10.83 -3.29 1.95
N MET A 73 10.37 -2.41 1.06
CA MET A 73 10.73 -0.99 1.08
C MET A 73 10.24 -0.31 2.36
N VAL A 74 8.97 -0.51 2.72
CA VAL A 74 8.34 0.01 3.94
C VAL A 74 9.12 -0.44 5.19
N GLY A 75 9.42 -1.74 5.30
CA GLY A 75 10.17 -2.28 6.42
C GLY A 75 11.61 -1.75 6.50
N ARG A 76 12.31 -1.65 5.37
CA ARG A 76 13.69 -1.13 5.32
C ARG A 76 13.79 0.33 5.74
N HIS A 77 12.81 1.16 5.35
CA HIS A 77 12.77 2.58 5.71
C HIS A 77 12.10 2.85 7.06
N GLY A 78 11.58 1.81 7.73
CA GLY A 78 10.84 1.95 8.98
C GLY A 78 9.65 2.89 8.85
N ALA A 79 8.92 2.81 7.74
CA ALA A 79 7.83 3.74 7.44
C ALA A 79 6.66 3.49 8.39
N PRO A 80 6.25 4.46 9.23
CA PRO A 80 5.31 4.21 10.32
C PRO A 80 3.84 4.34 9.87
N ALA A 81 3.49 3.74 8.75
CA ALA A 81 2.15 3.80 8.16
C ALA A 81 1.59 2.38 7.90
N PRO A 82 0.27 2.14 8.08
CA PRO A 82 -0.33 0.81 7.98
C PRO A 82 -0.59 0.37 6.54
N VAL A 83 0.21 0.86 5.58
CA VAL A 83 -0.04 0.63 4.14
C VAL A 83 -0.03 -0.84 3.77
N GLY A 84 0.85 -1.64 4.39
CA GLY A 84 0.91 -3.09 4.14
C GLY A 84 -0.35 -3.81 4.64
N GLU A 85 -0.83 -3.44 5.83
CA GLU A 85 -2.06 -4.00 6.37
C GLU A 85 -3.29 -3.59 5.56
N CYS A 86 -3.39 -2.31 5.16
CA CYS A 86 -4.47 -1.83 4.32
C CYS A 86 -4.51 -2.54 2.97
N MET A 87 -3.34 -2.72 2.35
CA MET A 87 -3.20 -3.44 1.09
C MET A 87 -3.68 -4.89 1.20
N LEU A 88 -3.30 -5.59 2.27
CA LEU A 88 -3.72 -6.97 2.52
C LEU A 88 -5.22 -7.04 2.84
N ALA A 89 -5.73 -6.15 3.69
CA ALA A 89 -7.14 -6.09 4.07
C ALA A 89 -8.04 -5.89 2.84
N ASN A 90 -7.69 -4.93 1.98
CA ASN A 90 -8.44 -4.65 0.76
C ASN A 90 -8.31 -5.76 -0.28
N GLY A 91 -7.14 -6.38 -0.41
CA GLY A 91 -6.96 -7.56 -1.27
C GLY A 91 -7.84 -8.74 -0.82
N LEU A 92 -7.90 -9.02 0.49
CA LEU A 92 -8.77 -10.05 1.07
C LEU A 92 -10.25 -9.72 0.88
N ALA A 93 -10.65 -8.47 1.11
CA ALA A 93 -12.02 -8.02 0.87
C ALA A 93 -12.42 -8.24 -0.59
N ALA A 94 -11.56 -7.84 -1.54
CA ALA A 94 -11.80 -8.04 -2.96
C ALA A 94 -11.93 -9.52 -3.33
N ALA A 95 -11.04 -10.37 -2.81
CA ALA A 95 -11.10 -11.82 -3.01
C ALA A 95 -12.40 -12.44 -2.45
N ALA A 96 -12.97 -11.85 -1.40
CA ALA A 96 -14.25 -12.25 -0.81
C ALA A 96 -15.49 -11.64 -1.50
N GLY A 97 -15.31 -10.83 -2.54
CA GLY A 97 -16.41 -10.10 -3.20
C GLY A 97 -16.97 -8.94 -2.36
N ILE A 98 -16.23 -8.47 -1.36
CA ILE A 98 -16.57 -7.31 -0.54
C ILE A 98 -15.94 -6.07 -1.16
N THR A 99 -16.71 -4.99 -1.29
CA THR A 99 -16.23 -3.71 -1.83
C THR A 99 -15.06 -3.16 -0.99
N PRO A 100 -13.86 -3.01 -1.58
CA PRO A 100 -12.70 -2.43 -0.92
C PRO A 100 -12.92 -0.96 -0.59
N ARG A 101 -12.17 -0.43 0.38
CA ARG A 101 -12.24 0.99 0.74
C ARG A 101 -10.86 1.64 0.64
N PRO A 102 -10.77 2.85 0.07
CA PRO A 102 -9.57 3.67 0.24
C PRO A 102 -9.40 4.06 1.72
N GLY A 103 -8.22 4.56 2.07
CA GLY A 103 -7.88 4.93 3.44
C GLY A 103 -7.58 3.75 4.35
N PHE A 104 -7.73 3.96 5.66
CA PHE A 104 -7.46 2.94 6.67
C PHE A 104 -8.43 1.77 6.59
N THR A 105 -7.88 0.60 6.27
CA THR A 105 -8.60 -0.65 6.31
C THR A 105 -7.75 -1.67 7.06
N SER A 106 -8.34 -2.39 7.98
CA SER A 106 -7.70 -3.48 8.72
C SER A 106 -8.58 -4.73 8.62
N PHE A 107 -8.01 -5.88 8.94
CA PHE A 107 -8.73 -7.15 9.03
C PHE A 107 -8.41 -7.80 10.36
N GLY A 108 -9.36 -8.59 10.87
CA GLY A 108 -9.20 -9.26 12.14
C GLY A 108 -10.07 -10.49 12.21
N ALA A 109 -9.70 -11.41 13.10
CA ALA A 109 -10.58 -12.51 13.45
C ALA A 109 -11.85 -11.95 14.10
N VAL A 110 -13.00 -12.51 13.74
CA VAL A 110 -14.24 -12.25 14.45
C VAL A 110 -14.17 -13.07 15.74
N ALA A 111 -14.41 -12.43 16.90
CA ALA A 111 -14.55 -13.16 18.15
C ALA A 111 -15.71 -14.19 18.02
N PRO A 112 -15.56 -15.39 18.59
CA PRO A 112 -16.54 -16.47 18.44
C PRO A 112 -17.93 -16.13 19.00
#